data_AF-X1K2R0-F1
#
_entry.id   AF-X1K2R0-F1
#
_cell.length_a   1.000
_cell.length_b   1.000
_cell.length_c   1.000
_cell.angle_alpha   90.00
_cell.angle_beta   90.00
_cell.angle_gamma   90.00
#
_symmetry.space_group_name_H-M   'P 1'
#
loop_
_entity.id
_entity.type
_entity.pdbx_description
1 polymer ?
#
loop_
_entity_poly.entity_id
_entity_poly.type
_entity_poly.pdbx_seq_one_letter_code
_entity_poly.pdbx_strand_id
1 'polypeptide(L)'
;LKNTLMHMNLRLSDNLENVNNVFVLDAERWFQGVEADIFNPKLWYMGKIPYGNTVFKKSTLDIKSALQSIAGNAKKIIIVDLDDILWGGIVGDVGWKNLRLGGHDPIGEAFVDFQKALKTYKNRGILLGIASKNEESVALEAISSHPEMVLALKDFAGWRINWEDKALNIIELMKELN
;
A
#
# COMPACT_ATOMS: atom_id res chain seq x y z
N LEU A 1 15.87 -3.17 29.75
CA LEU A 1 14.43 -2.91 29.50
C LEU A 1 14.04 -3.07 28.03
N LYS A 2 14.61 -2.30 27.08
CA LYS A 2 14.26 -2.41 25.64
C LYS A 2 14.45 -3.82 25.07
N ASN A 3 15.59 -4.47 25.34
CA ASN A 3 15.84 -5.84 24.90
C ASN A 3 14.79 -6.83 25.41
N THR A 4 14.44 -6.73 26.70
CA THR A 4 13.40 -7.57 27.32
C THR A 4 12.04 -7.37 26.66
N LEU A 5 11.64 -6.13 26.39
CA LEU A 5 10.38 -5.82 25.72
C LEU A 5 10.33 -6.41 24.30
N MET A 6 11.42 -6.32 23.54
CA MET A 6 11.51 -6.92 22.20
C MET A 6 11.34 -8.45 22.26
N HIS A 7 12.00 -9.13 23.20
CA HIS A 7 11.80 -10.57 23.41
C HIS A 7 10.37 -10.92 23.82
N MET A 8 9.72 -10.09 24.65
CA MET A 8 8.32 -10.31 25.04
C MET A 8 7.37 -10.16 23.84
N ASN A 9 7.58 -9.14 23.00
CA ASN A 9 6.77 -8.93 21.78
C ASN A 9 6.95 -10.07 20.78
N LEU A 10 8.18 -10.53 20.55
CA LEU A 10 8.44 -11.67 19.68
C LEU A 10 7.74 -12.93 20.20
N ARG A 11 7.93 -13.25 21.49
CA ARG A 11 7.28 -14.39 22.12
C ARG A 11 5.75 -14.31 22.06
N LEU A 12 5.18 -13.11 22.21
CA LEU A 12 3.75 -12.89 22.07
C LEU A 12 3.28 -13.19 20.64
N SER A 13 4.00 -12.68 19.62
CA SER A 13 3.69 -12.91 18.22
C SER A 13 3.77 -14.39 17.84
N ASP A 14 4.88 -15.05 18.19
CA ASP A 14 5.12 -16.48 17.87
C ASP A 14 4.05 -17.38 18.48
N ASN A 15 3.65 -17.12 19.73
CA ASN A 15 2.62 -17.91 20.41
C ASN A 15 1.21 -17.71 19.84
N LEU A 16 0.95 -16.59 19.17
CA LEU A 16 -0.37 -16.23 18.65
C LEU A 16 -0.50 -16.43 17.13
N GLU A 17 0.58 -16.75 16.42
CA GLU A 17 0.64 -16.84 14.95
C GLU A 17 -0.46 -17.76 14.38
N ASN A 18 -0.74 -18.89 15.05
CA ASN A 18 -1.72 -19.88 14.58
C ASN A 18 -3.09 -19.76 15.26
N VAL A 19 -3.33 -18.69 16.02
CA VAL A 19 -4.60 -18.46 16.74
C VAL A 19 -5.53 -17.60 15.88
N ASN A 20 -6.40 -18.25 15.11
CA ASN A 20 -7.22 -17.63 14.05
C ASN A 20 -8.17 -16.50 14.50
N ASN A 21 -8.47 -16.40 15.79
CA ASN A 21 -9.39 -15.40 16.36
C ASN A 21 -8.65 -14.30 17.14
N VAL A 22 -7.32 -14.25 17.08
CA VAL A 22 -6.51 -13.21 17.74
C VAL A 22 -5.75 -12.44 16.67
N PHE A 23 -5.85 -11.11 16.73
CA PHE A 23 -5.17 -10.20 15.80
C PHE A 23 -4.21 -9.33 16.60
N VAL A 24 -2.92 -9.47 16.32
CA VAL A 24 -1.87 -8.66 16.96
C VAL A 24 -1.76 -7.34 16.22
N LEU A 25 -1.89 -6.23 16.93
CA LEU A 25 -1.69 -4.88 16.40
C LEU A 25 -0.34 -4.33 16.83
N ASP A 26 0.40 -3.76 15.89
CA ASP A 26 1.67 -3.11 16.16
C ASP A 26 1.45 -1.70 16.73
N ALA A 27 1.36 -1.64 18.06
CA ALA A 27 1.16 -0.39 18.77
C ALA A 27 2.30 0.61 18.59
N GLU A 28 3.51 0.19 18.17
CA GLU A 28 4.63 1.11 17.93
C GLU A 28 4.28 2.12 16.82
N ARG A 29 3.50 1.67 15.82
CA ARG A 29 3.01 2.50 14.72
C ARG A 29 2.11 3.64 15.19
N TRP A 30 1.45 3.50 16.33
CA TRP A 30 0.56 4.55 16.86
C TRP A 30 1.34 5.75 17.38
N PHE A 31 2.63 5.57 17.68
CA PHE A 31 3.54 6.63 18.15
C PHE A 31 4.36 7.26 17.03
N GLN A 32 4.53 6.58 15.88
CA GLN A 32 5.33 7.08 14.76
C GLN A 32 4.82 8.43 14.26
N GLY A 33 5.68 9.45 14.19
CA GLY A 33 5.31 10.80 13.77
C GLY A 33 4.33 11.51 14.72
N VAL A 34 4.29 11.12 16.00
CA VAL A 34 3.64 11.88 17.07
C VAL A 34 4.74 12.61 17.84
N GLU A 35 4.85 13.93 17.65
CA GLU A 35 5.93 14.71 18.25
C GLU A 35 5.62 15.20 19.68
N ALA A 36 4.33 15.38 19.99
CA ALA A 36 3.85 15.86 21.28
C ALA A 36 2.68 15.01 21.80
N ASP A 37 2.46 15.05 23.12
CA ASP A 37 1.34 14.38 23.80
C ASP A 37 1.28 12.84 23.65
N ILE A 38 2.42 12.17 23.47
CA ILE A 38 2.47 10.69 23.55
C ILE A 38 2.00 10.25 24.93
N PHE A 39 2.61 10.77 26.00
CA PHE A 39 2.20 10.53 27.38
C PHE A 39 1.74 11.84 28.01
N ASN A 40 0.56 11.82 28.65
CA ASN A 40 0.01 13.00 29.32
C ASN A 40 -0.11 12.73 30.84
N PRO A 41 0.80 13.30 31.68
CA PRO A 41 0.77 13.07 33.12
C PRO A 41 -0.54 13.50 33.77
N LYS A 42 -1.17 14.58 33.30
CA LYS A 42 -2.46 15.05 33.84
C LYS A 42 -3.55 14.01 33.61
N LEU A 43 -3.69 13.49 32.40
CA LEU A 43 -4.65 12.43 32.08
C LEU A 43 -4.36 11.15 32.87
N TRP A 44 -3.08 10.81 33.07
CA TRP A 44 -2.68 9.67 33.89
C TRP A 44 -3.08 9.83 35.37
N TYR A 45 -2.81 10.99 35.96
CA TYR A 45 -3.15 11.25 37.36
C TYR A 45 -4.65 11.33 37.59
N MET A 46 -5.40 11.90 36.64
CA MET A 46 -6.85 12.04 36.75
C MET A 46 -7.61 10.74 36.49
N GLY A 47 -7.14 9.87 35.59
CA GLY A 47 -7.92 8.72 35.15
C GLY A 47 -7.14 7.53 34.63
N LYS A 48 -5.81 7.46 34.85
CA LYS A 48 -4.94 6.39 34.33
C LYS A 48 -5.01 6.22 32.81
N ILE A 49 -5.25 7.32 32.10
CA ILE A 49 -5.22 7.39 30.64
C ILE A 49 -3.76 7.66 30.24
N PRO A 50 -3.06 6.69 29.65
CA PRO A 50 -1.62 6.80 29.43
C PRO A 50 -1.27 7.69 28.24
N TYR A 51 -2.16 7.81 27.25
CA TYR A 51 -1.84 8.49 25.99
C TYR A 51 -2.68 9.74 25.74
N GLY A 52 -2.13 10.67 24.97
CA GLY A 52 -2.89 11.80 24.45
C GLY A 52 -3.82 11.42 23.29
N ASN A 53 -4.73 12.33 22.95
CA ASN A 53 -5.74 12.10 21.90
C ASN A 53 -5.15 11.78 20.53
N THR A 54 -3.96 12.28 20.20
CA THR A 54 -3.29 12.02 18.92
C THR A 54 -2.97 10.53 18.75
N VAL A 55 -2.49 9.87 19.80
CA VAL A 55 -2.19 8.43 19.78
C VAL A 55 -3.48 7.63 19.61
N PHE A 56 -4.56 7.99 20.32
CA PHE A 56 -5.85 7.32 20.17
C PHE A 56 -6.45 7.47 18.76
N LYS A 57 -6.31 8.65 18.15
CA LYS A 57 -6.73 8.86 16.75
C LYS A 57 -5.97 7.96 15.79
N LYS A 58 -4.65 7.81 15.97
CA LYS A 58 -3.83 6.91 15.16
C LYS A 58 -4.20 5.43 15.38
N SER A 59 -4.38 5.01 16.62
CA SER A 59 -4.78 3.63 16.93
C SER A 59 -6.15 3.27 16.35
N THR A 60 -7.05 4.24 16.25
CA THR A 60 -8.40 4.03 15.69
C THR A 60 -8.35 3.57 14.24
N LEU A 61 -7.40 4.05 13.43
CA LEU A 61 -7.24 3.63 12.04
C LEU A 61 -6.84 2.15 11.93
N ASP A 62 -5.93 1.73 12.79
CA ASP A 62 -5.41 0.36 12.83
C ASP A 62 -6.46 -0.63 13.34
N ILE A 63 -7.12 -0.28 14.46
CA ILE A 63 -8.24 -1.05 15.03
C ILE A 63 -9.38 -1.17 14.02
N LYS A 64 -9.75 -0.07 13.34
CA LYS A 64 -10.80 -0.09 12.32
C LYS A 64 -10.42 -1.00 11.14
N SER A 65 -9.17 -0.97 10.72
CA SER A 65 -8.67 -1.83 9.62
C SER A 65 -8.74 -3.30 10.00
N ALA A 66 -8.35 -3.65 11.23
CA ALA A 66 -8.48 -5.02 11.75
C ALA A 66 -9.95 -5.47 11.81
N LEU A 67 -10.85 -4.63 12.34
CA LEU A 67 -12.28 -4.92 12.37
C LEU A 67 -12.88 -5.09 10.97
N GLN A 68 -12.47 -4.27 9.99
CA GLN A 68 -12.91 -4.44 8.60
C GLN A 68 -12.44 -5.77 8.01
N SER A 69 -11.20 -6.18 8.31
CA SER A 69 -10.66 -7.47 7.89
C SER A 69 -11.47 -8.64 8.48
N ILE A 70 -11.76 -8.59 9.79
CA ILE A 70 -12.59 -9.60 10.49
C ILE A 70 -14.00 -9.66 9.89
N ALA A 71 -14.57 -8.52 9.54
CA ALA A 71 -15.90 -8.42 8.93
C ALA A 71 -15.93 -8.84 7.45
N GLY A 72 -14.83 -9.34 6.88
CA GLY A 72 -14.75 -9.75 5.47
C GLY A 72 -14.66 -8.59 4.47
N ASN A 73 -14.51 -7.35 4.95
CA ASN A 73 -14.42 -6.13 4.14
C ASN A 73 -12.96 -5.75 3.82
N ALA A 74 -12.04 -6.72 3.86
CA ALA A 74 -10.66 -6.52 3.44
C ALA A 74 -10.59 -6.09 1.98
N LYS A 75 -9.69 -5.17 1.66
CA LYS A 75 -9.41 -4.77 0.27
C LYS A 75 -8.70 -5.92 -0.43
N LYS A 76 -9.23 -6.38 -1.57
CA LYS A 76 -8.71 -7.54 -2.32
C LYS A 76 -7.96 -7.15 -3.60
N ILE A 77 -8.12 -5.91 -4.06
CA ILE A 77 -7.52 -5.40 -5.28
C ILE A 77 -7.04 -3.96 -5.09
N ILE A 78 -5.92 -3.64 -5.73
CA ILE A 78 -5.42 -2.28 -5.92
C ILE A 78 -5.46 -1.98 -7.41
N ILE A 79 -6.17 -0.93 -7.82
CA ILE A 79 -6.21 -0.46 -9.19
C ILE A 79 -5.36 0.80 -9.28
N VAL A 80 -4.41 0.82 -10.21
CA VAL A 80 -3.46 1.92 -10.40
C VAL A 80 -3.65 2.56 -11.78
N ASP A 81 -3.30 3.84 -11.86
CA ASP A 81 -3.06 4.53 -13.11
C ASP A 81 -1.62 4.30 -13.58
N LEU A 82 -1.22 4.85 -14.72
CA LEU A 82 0.12 4.66 -15.31
C LEU A 82 0.99 5.91 -15.22
N ASP A 83 0.73 6.89 -16.07
CA ASP A 83 1.53 8.12 -16.16
C ASP A 83 1.51 8.90 -14.84
N ASP A 84 2.68 9.33 -14.39
CA ASP A 84 2.95 9.96 -13.09
C ASP A 84 2.53 9.14 -11.86
N ILE A 85 2.27 7.84 -12.02
CA ILE A 85 1.92 6.90 -10.94
C ILE A 85 2.88 5.71 -10.88
N LEU A 86 3.06 4.96 -11.97
CA LEU A 86 4.04 3.87 -12.03
C LEU A 86 5.42 4.34 -12.50
N TRP A 87 5.46 5.44 -13.25
CA TRP A 87 6.67 6.11 -13.74
C TRP A 87 6.38 7.60 -13.84
N GLY A 88 7.42 8.43 -13.97
CA GLY A 88 7.26 9.86 -14.22
C GLY A 88 7.22 10.19 -15.71
N GLY A 89 6.30 11.08 -16.09
CA GLY A 89 6.11 11.53 -17.47
C GLY A 89 4.96 10.83 -18.20
N ILE A 90 4.54 11.44 -19.32
CA ILE A 90 3.44 10.97 -20.17
C ILE A 90 4.01 10.10 -21.29
N VAL A 91 3.76 8.80 -21.25
CA VAL A 91 4.39 7.84 -22.18
C VAL A 91 4.09 8.12 -23.66
N GLY A 92 2.89 8.63 -23.96
CA GLY A 92 2.49 8.99 -25.33
C GLY A 92 3.29 10.15 -25.91
N ASP A 93 3.81 11.03 -25.06
CA ASP A 93 4.52 12.24 -25.48
C ASP A 93 6.03 12.01 -25.54
N VAL A 94 6.59 11.35 -24.53
CA VAL A 94 8.05 11.18 -24.40
C VAL A 94 8.56 9.85 -24.93
N GLY A 95 7.68 8.87 -25.09
CA GLY A 95 8.02 7.48 -25.42
C GLY A 95 8.65 6.74 -24.24
N TRP A 96 8.53 5.41 -24.22
CA TRP A 96 8.91 4.60 -23.06
C TRP A 96 10.37 4.75 -22.64
N LYS A 97 11.30 4.99 -23.58
CA LYS A 97 12.74 5.13 -23.30
C LYS A 97 13.10 6.35 -22.46
N ASN A 98 12.23 7.36 -22.46
CA ASN A 98 12.47 8.65 -21.79
C ASN A 98 11.59 8.82 -20.54
N LEU A 99 10.87 7.77 -20.14
CA LEU A 99 10.15 7.77 -18.87
C LEU A 99 11.12 7.88 -17.71
N ARG A 100 10.69 8.58 -16.67
CA ARG A 100 11.47 8.72 -15.44
C ARG A 100 11.17 7.56 -14.52
N LEU A 101 12.02 6.54 -14.56
CA LEU A 101 11.89 5.34 -13.73
C LEU A 101 13.26 4.72 -13.45
N GLY A 102 13.58 4.52 -12.17
CA GLY A 102 14.84 3.96 -11.69
C GLY A 102 16.08 4.79 -12.04
N GLY A 103 17.23 4.10 -12.15
CA GLY A 103 18.52 4.73 -12.43
C GLY A 103 19.05 5.59 -11.28
N HIS A 104 20.00 6.50 -11.57
CA HIS A 104 20.54 7.47 -10.61
C HIS A 104 19.71 8.77 -10.56
N ASP A 105 18.39 8.64 -10.57
CA ASP A 105 17.45 9.76 -10.45
C ASP A 105 16.59 9.58 -9.18
N PRO A 106 16.63 10.53 -8.21
CA PRO A 106 15.90 10.37 -6.96
C PRO A 106 14.38 10.17 -7.12
N ILE A 107 13.79 10.75 -8.17
CA ILE A 107 12.35 10.60 -8.43
C ILE A 107 12.08 9.25 -9.11
N GLY A 108 12.90 8.85 -10.09
CA GLY A 108 12.85 7.53 -10.72
C GLY A 108 13.00 6.40 -9.71
N GLU A 109 13.94 6.50 -8.77
CA GLU A 109 14.12 5.55 -7.67
C GLU A 109 12.86 5.45 -6.79
N ALA A 110 12.19 6.58 -6.51
CA ALA A 110 10.94 6.59 -5.74
C ALA A 110 9.80 5.85 -6.44
N PHE A 111 9.68 5.95 -7.77
CA PHE A 111 8.71 5.16 -8.55
C PHE A 111 9.02 3.67 -8.49
N VAL A 112 10.30 3.28 -8.57
CA VAL A 112 10.73 1.89 -8.41
C VAL A 112 10.34 1.35 -7.04
N ASP A 113 10.56 2.12 -5.97
CA ASP A 113 10.18 1.72 -4.61
C ASP A 113 8.65 1.62 -4.43
N PHE A 114 7.89 2.52 -5.06
CA PHE A 114 6.43 2.40 -5.12
C PHE A 114 5.99 1.11 -5.80
N GLN A 115 6.58 0.74 -6.94
CA GLN A 115 6.29 -0.51 -7.61
C GLN A 115 6.66 -1.75 -6.77
N LYS A 116 7.80 -1.72 -6.04
CA LYS A 116 8.17 -2.79 -5.10
C LYS A 116 7.14 -2.94 -3.97
N ALA A 117 6.59 -1.83 -3.47
CA ALA A 117 5.53 -1.88 -2.46
C ALA A 117 4.25 -2.54 -3.02
N LEU A 118 3.82 -2.19 -4.23
CA LEU A 118 2.70 -2.85 -4.91
C LEU A 118 2.95 -4.35 -5.11
N LYS A 119 4.15 -4.72 -5.55
CA LYS A 119 4.54 -6.13 -5.73
C LYS A 119 4.52 -6.91 -4.41
N THR A 120 4.85 -6.26 -3.30
CA THR A 120 4.75 -6.87 -1.96
C THR A 120 3.30 -7.19 -1.59
N TYR A 121 2.35 -6.29 -1.90
CA TYR A 121 0.93 -6.58 -1.72
C TYR A 121 0.46 -7.73 -2.62
N LYS A 122 0.91 -7.74 -3.88
CA LYS A 122 0.60 -8.83 -4.81
C LYS A 122 1.08 -10.19 -4.33
N ASN A 123 2.31 -10.25 -3.82
CA ASN A 123 2.87 -11.48 -3.26
C ASN A 123 2.14 -11.97 -2.00
N ARG A 124 1.36 -11.09 -1.33
CA ARG A 124 0.47 -11.43 -0.22
C ARG A 124 -0.96 -11.78 -0.66
N GLY A 125 -1.20 -11.89 -1.97
CA GLY A 125 -2.49 -12.30 -2.54
C GLY A 125 -3.44 -11.15 -2.89
N ILE A 126 -3.00 -9.88 -2.81
CA ILE A 126 -3.79 -8.75 -3.30
C ILE A 126 -3.68 -8.68 -4.83
N LEU A 127 -4.80 -8.59 -5.53
CA LEU A 127 -4.79 -8.42 -6.98
C LEU A 127 -4.32 -7.02 -7.35
N LEU A 128 -3.62 -6.88 -8.47
CA LEU A 128 -3.31 -5.59 -9.07
C LEU A 128 -4.10 -5.44 -10.38
N GLY A 129 -4.61 -4.25 -10.65
CA GLY A 129 -5.24 -3.91 -11.93
C GLY A 129 -4.80 -2.54 -12.41
N ILE A 130 -4.99 -2.26 -13.70
CA ILE A 130 -4.70 -0.94 -14.28
C ILE A 130 -5.99 -0.31 -14.80
N ALA A 131 -6.18 0.98 -14.52
CA ALA A 131 -7.23 1.79 -15.13
C ALA A 131 -6.64 3.15 -15.54
N SER A 132 -6.29 3.28 -16.81
CA SER A 132 -5.50 4.41 -17.31
C SER A 132 -5.96 4.91 -18.67
N LYS A 133 -5.65 6.19 -18.95
CA LYS A 133 -6.01 6.87 -20.19
C LYS A 133 -4.79 7.01 -21.09
N ASN A 134 -4.48 5.94 -21.82
CA ASN A 134 -3.38 5.89 -22.77
C ASN A 134 -3.77 5.09 -24.01
N GLU A 135 -2.92 5.14 -25.02
CA GLU A 135 -2.90 4.15 -26.09
C GLU A 135 -2.37 2.81 -25.53
N GLU A 136 -3.18 1.74 -25.61
CA GLU A 136 -2.88 0.46 -24.95
C GLU A 136 -1.53 -0.10 -25.40
N SER A 137 -1.28 -0.14 -26.71
CA SER A 137 -0.04 -0.69 -27.27
C SER A 137 1.21 0.02 -26.73
N VAL A 138 1.16 1.36 -26.61
CA VAL A 138 2.27 2.18 -26.11
C VAL A 138 2.52 1.92 -24.61
N ALA A 139 1.46 1.85 -23.81
CA ALA A 139 1.56 1.57 -22.39
C ALA A 139 2.10 0.15 -22.10
N LEU A 140 1.62 -0.86 -22.84
CA LEU A 140 2.09 -2.23 -22.70
C LEU A 140 3.54 -2.39 -23.16
N GLU A 141 3.96 -1.67 -24.20
CA GLU A 141 5.36 -1.61 -24.61
C GLU A 141 6.24 -1.04 -23.49
N ALA A 142 5.81 0.03 -22.83
CA ALA A 142 6.55 0.62 -21.73
C ALA A 142 6.73 -0.35 -20.55
N ILE A 143 5.65 -1.04 -20.14
CA ILE A 143 5.69 -2.03 -19.05
C ILE A 143 6.64 -3.19 -19.39
N SER A 144 6.66 -3.64 -20.65
CA SER A 144 7.44 -4.81 -21.05
C SER A 144 8.90 -4.50 -21.41
N SER A 145 9.18 -3.27 -21.88
CA SER A 145 10.47 -2.92 -22.47
C SER A 145 11.37 -2.09 -21.54
N HIS A 146 10.80 -1.32 -20.61
CA HIS A 146 11.60 -0.45 -19.77
C HIS A 146 12.42 -1.26 -18.74
N PRO A 147 13.76 -1.15 -18.71
CA PRO A 147 14.63 -2.03 -17.92
C PRO A 147 14.43 -1.91 -16.40
N GLU A 148 14.06 -0.71 -15.93
CA GLU A 148 13.80 -0.44 -14.51
C GLU A 148 12.36 -0.77 -14.05
N MET A 149 11.51 -1.34 -14.94
CA MET A 149 10.17 -1.77 -14.53
C MET A 149 10.25 -2.97 -13.58
N VAL A 150 9.58 -2.85 -12.43
CA VAL A 150 9.54 -3.89 -11.40
C VAL A 150 8.31 -4.78 -11.58
N LEU A 151 7.18 -4.17 -11.94
CA LEU A 151 5.92 -4.87 -12.24
C LEU A 151 5.92 -5.34 -13.69
N ALA A 152 5.66 -6.62 -13.90
CA ALA A 152 5.45 -7.18 -15.23
C ALA A 152 3.95 -7.30 -15.54
N LEU A 153 3.57 -7.46 -16.82
CA LEU A 153 2.16 -7.65 -17.21
C LEU A 153 1.47 -8.79 -16.45
N LYS A 154 2.21 -9.88 -16.17
CA LYS A 154 1.72 -11.03 -15.38
C LYS A 154 1.45 -10.73 -13.90
N ASP A 155 1.89 -9.59 -13.39
CA ASP A 155 1.60 -9.17 -12.01
C ASP A 155 0.21 -8.53 -11.90
N PHE A 156 -0.41 -8.14 -13.01
CA PHE A 156 -1.75 -7.59 -13.07
C PHE A 156 -2.78 -8.67 -13.42
N ALA A 157 -3.91 -8.66 -12.71
CA ALA A 157 -5.05 -9.54 -12.96
C ALA A 157 -5.88 -9.10 -14.18
N GLY A 158 -5.75 -7.83 -14.57
CA GLY A 158 -6.36 -7.27 -15.77
C GLY A 158 -6.10 -5.76 -15.86
N TRP A 159 -6.41 -5.17 -17.02
CA TRP A 159 -6.25 -3.74 -17.24
C TRP A 159 -7.35 -3.17 -18.14
N ARG A 160 -7.54 -1.85 -18.02
CA ARG A 160 -8.27 -1.01 -18.94
C ARG A 160 -7.39 0.19 -19.27
N ILE A 161 -6.86 0.20 -20.49
CA ILE A 161 -5.99 1.25 -20.99
C ILE A 161 -6.63 1.76 -22.27
N ASN A 162 -7.44 2.80 -22.15
CA ASN A 162 -8.20 3.38 -23.25
C ASN A 162 -8.69 4.79 -22.86
N TRP A 163 -9.38 5.47 -23.77
CA TRP A 163 -9.86 6.83 -23.55
C TRP A 163 -11.25 6.93 -22.89
N GLU A 164 -11.86 5.80 -22.50
CA GLU A 164 -13.17 5.74 -21.85
C GLU A 164 -13.15 6.31 -20.43
N ASP A 165 -14.34 6.51 -19.85
CA ASP A 165 -14.45 6.96 -18.47
C ASP A 165 -13.82 5.98 -17.48
N LYS A 166 -13.00 6.50 -16.55
CA LYS A 166 -12.26 5.67 -15.58
C LYS A 166 -13.19 4.90 -14.65
N ALA A 167 -14.33 5.46 -14.26
CA ALA A 167 -15.27 4.75 -13.39
C ALA A 167 -15.92 3.58 -14.14
N LEU A 168 -16.27 3.77 -15.42
CA LEU A 168 -16.77 2.68 -16.27
C LEU A 168 -15.73 1.57 -16.41
N ASN A 169 -14.48 1.93 -16.76
CA ASN A 169 -13.37 0.99 -16.87
C ASN A 169 -13.15 0.16 -15.58
N ILE A 170 -13.22 0.80 -14.41
CA ILE A 170 -13.11 0.09 -13.13
C ILE A 170 -14.27 -0.89 -12.94
N ILE A 171 -15.51 -0.48 -13.24
CA ILE A 171 -16.68 -1.37 -13.15
C ILE A 171 -16.52 -2.58 -14.07
N GLU A 172 -16.06 -2.39 -15.30
CA GLU A 172 -15.84 -3.46 -16.25
C GLU A 172 -14.73 -4.42 -15.82
N LEU A 173 -13.59 -3.88 -15.38
CA LEU A 173 -12.50 -4.69 -14.85
C LEU A 173 -12.95 -5.54 -13.66
N MET A 174 -13.77 -4.95 -12.77
CA MET A 174 -14.32 -5.69 -11.63
C MET A 174 -15.30 -6.79 -12.02
N LYS A 175 -15.99 -6.70 -13.18
CA LYS A 175 -16.87 -7.76 -13.66
C LYS A 175 -16.11 -8.98 -14.15
N GLU A 176 -14.91 -8.81 -14.69
CA GLU A 176 -14.06 -9.92 -15.16
C GLU A 176 -13.37 -10.69 -14.03
N LEU A 177 -13.18 -10.03 -12.88
CA LEU A 177 -12.48 -10.58 -11.72
C LEU A 177 -13.41 -11.27 -10.70
N ASN A 178 -14.73 -11.22 -10.92
CA ASN A 178 -15.75 -11.82 -10.06
C ASN A 178 -16.09 -13.26 -10.45
#